data_AF-A0A419DAY3-F1
#
_entry.id   AF-A0A419DAY3-F1
#
_cell.length_a   1.000
_cell.length_b   1.000
_cell.length_c   1.000
_cell.angle_alpha   90.00
_cell.angle_beta   90.00
_cell.angle_gamma   90.00
#
_symmetry.space_group_name_H-M   'P 1'
#
loop_
_entity.id
_entity.type
_entity.pdbx_description
1 polymer ?
#
loop_
_entity_poly.entity_id
_entity_poly.type
_entity_poly.pdbx_seq_one_letter_code
_entity_poly.pdbx_strand_id
1 'polypeptide(L)'
;MKRLEKVIYFFTNLLFLSLFFLNTASAESGASPWPRLHGDSKLTGQSPYDTSKVTGAVKWRFDAAAGIENSPVIGADGTIYIADHTCNLYAIDPSGKEKWHFDAGEPVTSKEWGGFSCFQGSPSVAPDGTIYIVPMTGYLFAVSPEGKEKWRYPVFNFKNNWTSPAIGSDGTIYVGSESYPPNETGKPQEKSAFIYALNPDGTLKWSYDTGGNWSTSTASIADDGTIYMSGNDCQKSNCANVLFAMDGQTGKVRWTFKPDGIMEGSASIGTDGTIYFGVKGTHNPRDGKFYALAPDGKERWKITNIVGNSVIPAIAKNGTIYFGDWDGLFYAFDSNGKEKWRVQTPRSFETLSSSPAIGADGTVYFGSLANYFYAYTPDGKEKWKYRIEHSGTNSSPAIGRDGTVYVGLTSGHLVAFGEGTVDSSPAGSGTVQQKPSVLKFALGAMAVIFLIVLIVLIAVLKKRGTLKKFWLIPVILTAEMALNFTLFFLPDKKVEDQPTENTLDRMFEYGEDFEKVCPEKLVLKDGKYIGIYKGKEKEVPNMRQQDWISEKCPDTSWPK
;
A
#
# COMPACT_ATOMS: atom_id res chain seq x y z
N MET A 1 19.35 -18.52 55.26
CA MET A 1 18.18 -18.95 54.46
C MET A 1 17.01 -17.98 54.57
N LYS A 2 16.36 -17.79 55.72
CA LYS A 2 15.18 -16.90 55.87
C LYS A 2 15.36 -15.40 55.48
N ARG A 3 16.58 -14.86 55.47
CA ARG A 3 16.85 -13.47 55.01
C ARG A 3 16.99 -13.34 53.49
N LEU A 4 17.35 -14.40 52.79
CA LEU A 4 17.54 -14.38 51.33
C LEU A 4 16.19 -14.50 50.59
N GLU A 5 15.27 -15.31 51.14
CA GLU A 5 13.90 -15.46 50.61
C GLU A 5 13.10 -14.14 50.66
N LYS A 6 13.26 -13.34 51.73
CA LYS A 6 12.58 -12.04 51.86
C LYS A 6 13.06 -11.00 50.85
N VAL A 7 14.34 -11.03 50.49
CA VAL A 7 14.92 -10.11 49.51
C VAL A 7 14.41 -10.47 48.11
N ILE A 8 14.36 -11.76 47.78
CA ILE A 8 13.84 -12.24 46.49
C ILE A 8 12.35 -11.88 46.34
N TYR A 9 11.54 -12.06 47.38
CA TYR A 9 10.11 -11.69 47.37
C TYR A 9 9.85 -10.17 47.23
N PHE A 10 10.74 -9.33 47.77
CA PHE A 10 10.59 -7.88 47.68
C PHE A 10 10.88 -7.38 46.26
N PHE A 11 11.93 -7.91 45.62
CA PHE A 11 12.29 -7.52 44.25
C PHE A 11 11.34 -8.09 43.18
N THR A 12 10.75 -9.28 43.39
CA THR A 12 9.75 -9.81 42.46
C THR A 12 8.45 -8.99 42.48
N ASN A 13 7.98 -8.55 43.66
CA ASN A 13 6.78 -7.71 43.75
C ASN A 13 7.00 -6.28 43.21
N LEU A 14 8.20 -5.71 43.36
CA LEU A 14 8.52 -4.40 42.78
C LEU A 14 8.52 -4.43 41.24
N LEU A 15 8.95 -5.55 40.65
CA LEU A 15 8.93 -5.78 39.19
C LEU A 15 7.50 -5.94 38.64
N PHE A 16 6.62 -6.57 39.42
CA PHE A 16 5.19 -6.69 39.07
C PHE A 16 4.45 -5.35 39.17
N LEU A 17 4.83 -4.49 40.13
CA LEU A 17 4.25 -3.15 40.26
C LEU A 17 4.68 -2.21 39.12
N SER A 18 5.93 -2.28 38.66
CA SER A 18 6.42 -1.45 37.54
C SER A 18 5.82 -1.84 36.19
N LEU A 19 5.48 -3.13 36.00
CA LEU A 19 4.76 -3.61 34.82
C LEU A 19 3.28 -3.17 34.79
N PHE A 20 2.69 -2.82 35.95
CA PHE A 20 1.32 -2.30 36.02
C PHE A 20 1.20 -0.80 35.68
N PHE A 21 2.27 -0.01 35.82
CA PHE A 21 2.26 1.44 35.56
C PHE A 21 2.68 1.85 34.14
N LEU A 22 3.02 0.89 33.26
CA LEU A 22 3.46 1.18 31.88
C LEU A 22 2.34 1.19 30.84
N ASN A 23 1.07 0.95 31.23
CA ASN A 23 -0.01 0.70 30.26
C ASN A 23 -1.16 1.71 30.27
N THR A 24 -0.87 3.00 30.50
CA THR A 24 -1.84 4.08 30.23
C THR A 24 -1.16 5.30 29.63
N ALA A 25 -0.52 5.12 28.46
CA ALA A 25 -0.40 6.26 27.55
C ALA A 25 -1.80 6.53 26.98
N SER A 26 -2.42 7.60 27.47
CA SER A 26 -3.67 8.14 26.95
C SER A 26 -3.53 8.37 25.44
N ALA A 27 -4.22 7.57 24.63
CA ALA A 27 -4.43 7.90 23.22
C ALA A 27 -5.19 9.22 23.15
N GLU A 28 -4.59 10.25 22.58
CA GLU A 28 -5.30 11.50 22.30
C GLU A 28 -6.48 11.21 21.37
N SER A 29 -7.70 11.38 21.90
CA SER A 29 -8.99 11.24 21.21
C SER A 29 -9.18 12.38 20.20
N GLY A 30 -8.36 12.42 19.16
CA GLY A 30 -8.54 13.26 17.98
C GLY A 30 -9.23 12.50 16.86
N ALA A 31 -9.72 13.23 15.85
CA ALA A 31 -10.17 12.61 14.60
C ALA A 31 -9.05 11.82 13.93
N SER A 32 -9.40 10.76 13.19
CA SER A 32 -8.44 10.01 12.37
C SER A 32 -7.66 10.96 11.44
N PRO A 33 -6.32 10.84 11.34
CA PRO A 33 -5.53 11.71 10.50
C PRO A 33 -5.67 11.40 9.00
N TRP A 34 -6.04 10.17 8.65
CA TRP A 34 -6.19 9.73 7.26
C TRP A 34 -7.17 8.55 7.15
N PRO A 35 -8.48 8.75 7.37
CA PRO A 35 -9.44 7.67 7.59
C PRO A 35 -9.79 6.84 6.35
N ARG A 36 -9.41 7.26 5.16
CA ARG A 36 -9.87 6.67 3.89
C ARG A 36 -8.94 7.04 2.76
N LEU A 37 -9.15 6.44 1.59
CA LEU A 37 -8.49 6.83 0.35
C LEU A 37 -8.53 8.36 0.18
N HIS A 38 -7.36 8.95 -0.08
CA HIS A 38 -7.22 10.39 -0.29
C HIS A 38 -7.63 11.29 0.89
N GLY A 39 -7.63 10.73 2.11
CA GLY A 39 -7.60 11.46 3.38
C GLY A 39 -8.94 11.98 3.90
N ASP A 40 -9.91 12.32 3.05
CA ASP A 40 -11.18 12.90 3.49
C ASP A 40 -12.38 12.47 2.61
N SER A 41 -13.59 12.87 3.01
CA SER A 41 -14.82 12.49 2.29
C SER A 41 -14.94 13.14 0.92
N LYS A 42 -14.27 14.26 0.67
CA LYS A 42 -14.23 14.97 -0.61
C LYS A 42 -13.09 14.50 -1.51
N LEU A 43 -12.29 13.55 -1.03
CA LEU A 43 -11.10 13.00 -1.68
C LEU A 43 -10.11 14.10 -2.09
N THR A 44 -9.83 15.08 -1.23
CA THR A 44 -8.94 16.20 -1.62
C THR A 44 -7.45 15.87 -1.56
N GLY A 45 -7.04 14.82 -0.85
CA GLY A 45 -5.62 14.51 -0.63
C GLY A 45 -4.89 15.53 0.26
N GLN A 46 -5.58 16.51 0.86
CA GLN A 46 -4.97 17.55 1.69
C GLN A 46 -4.91 17.16 3.17
N SER A 47 -3.69 16.95 3.68
CA SER A 47 -3.43 16.76 5.10
C SER A 47 -3.44 18.08 5.87
N PRO A 48 -3.96 18.11 7.11
CA PRO A 48 -3.75 19.24 8.02
C PRO A 48 -2.41 19.18 8.76
N TYR A 49 -1.62 18.10 8.59
CA TYR A 49 -0.36 17.88 9.31
C TYR A 49 0.85 18.32 8.52
N ASP A 50 1.80 18.93 9.22
CA ASP A 50 3.03 19.44 8.65
C ASP A 50 3.98 18.31 8.27
N THR A 51 4.49 18.33 7.04
CA THR A 51 5.48 17.37 6.54
C THR A 51 6.79 18.05 6.15
N SER A 52 7.01 19.29 6.62
CA SER A 52 8.20 20.10 6.32
C SER A 52 9.50 19.36 6.66
N LYS A 53 9.50 18.61 7.77
CA LYS A 53 10.64 17.83 8.28
C LYS A 53 10.88 16.50 7.56
N VAL A 54 9.99 16.06 6.68
CA VAL A 54 10.16 14.79 5.96
C VAL A 54 11.21 14.98 4.87
N THR A 55 12.30 14.23 4.96
CA THR A 55 13.47 14.34 4.09
C THR A 55 13.59 13.21 3.07
N GLY A 56 12.65 12.26 3.08
CA GLY A 56 12.72 11.03 2.27
C GLY A 56 13.50 9.90 2.96
N ALA A 57 13.93 10.09 4.20
CA ALA A 57 14.53 9.04 5.02
C ALA A 57 13.48 8.01 5.46
N VAL A 58 13.81 6.73 5.33
CA VAL A 58 12.95 5.63 5.77
C VAL A 58 13.01 5.52 7.30
N LYS A 59 11.88 5.70 7.99
CA LYS A 59 11.74 5.46 9.44
C LYS A 59 11.73 3.97 9.74
N TRP A 60 10.93 3.22 8.98
CA TRP A 60 10.78 1.78 9.09
C TRP A 60 10.10 1.21 7.85
N ARG A 61 10.11 -0.13 7.75
CA ARG A 61 9.35 -0.89 6.75
C ARG A 61 8.56 -1.99 7.44
N PHE A 62 7.43 -2.33 6.85
CA PHE A 62 6.63 -3.50 7.20
C PHE A 62 6.49 -4.40 5.97
N ASP A 63 6.65 -5.71 6.15
CA ASP A 63 6.61 -6.70 5.08
C ASP A 63 5.29 -7.48 5.16
N ALA A 64 4.41 -7.26 4.18
CA ALA A 64 3.18 -8.04 4.01
C ALA A 64 3.44 -9.35 3.26
N ALA A 65 2.46 -10.25 3.23
CA ALA A 65 2.61 -11.53 2.54
C ALA A 65 2.62 -11.39 1.01
N ALA A 66 2.01 -10.32 0.48
CA ALA A 66 2.00 -10.01 -0.94
C ALA A 66 1.93 -8.49 -1.23
N GLY A 67 1.88 -8.15 -2.52
CA GLY A 67 1.83 -6.76 -3.00
C GLY A 67 0.75 -5.91 -2.36
N ILE A 68 1.10 -4.66 -2.07
CA ILE A 68 0.21 -3.64 -1.51
C ILE A 68 -0.06 -2.60 -2.60
N GLU A 69 -1.16 -2.75 -3.33
CA GLU A 69 -1.59 -1.79 -4.36
C GLU A 69 -2.66 -0.82 -3.86
N ASN A 70 -3.24 -1.08 -2.69
CA ASN A 70 -4.19 -0.19 -2.03
C ASN A 70 -3.48 0.87 -1.17
N SER A 71 -4.23 1.91 -0.81
CA SER A 71 -3.70 3.06 -0.07
C SER A 71 -3.81 2.81 1.44
N PRO A 72 -2.74 3.06 2.23
CA PRO A 72 -2.83 2.99 3.68
C PRO A 72 -3.87 3.97 4.22
N VAL A 73 -4.53 3.58 5.31
CA VAL A 73 -5.38 4.48 6.10
C VAL A 73 -4.97 4.42 7.55
N ILE A 74 -5.26 5.48 8.31
CA ILE A 74 -4.74 5.64 9.67
C ILE A 74 -5.90 5.90 10.60
N GLY A 75 -6.08 5.05 11.61
CA GLY A 75 -7.09 5.20 12.67
C GLY A 75 -6.85 6.41 13.57
N ALA A 76 -7.86 6.76 14.36
CA ALA A 76 -7.78 7.85 15.35
C ALA A 76 -6.70 7.62 16.43
N ASP A 77 -6.35 6.36 16.70
CA ASP A 77 -5.29 5.96 17.62
C ASP A 77 -3.89 5.89 16.95
N GLY A 78 -3.79 6.23 15.65
CA GLY A 78 -2.56 6.14 14.88
C GLY A 78 -2.27 4.77 14.28
N THR A 79 -3.13 3.77 14.46
CA THR A 79 -2.99 2.47 13.81
C THR A 79 -3.07 2.62 12.29
N ILE A 80 -2.10 2.06 11.57
CA ILE A 80 -2.07 2.03 10.11
C ILE A 80 -2.72 0.74 9.63
N TYR A 81 -3.65 0.85 8.68
CA TYR A 81 -4.32 -0.27 8.05
C TYR A 81 -3.95 -0.33 6.57
N ILE A 82 -3.54 -1.51 6.13
CA ILE A 82 -3.23 -1.84 4.74
C ILE A 82 -3.83 -3.20 4.41
N ALA A 83 -4.06 -3.47 3.13
CA ALA A 83 -4.43 -4.79 2.68
C ALA A 83 -3.45 -5.30 1.62
N ASP A 84 -3.43 -6.61 1.36
CA ASP A 84 -2.54 -7.20 0.35
C ASP A 84 -3.27 -8.12 -0.65
N HIS A 85 -2.53 -8.61 -1.63
CA HIS A 85 -3.08 -9.48 -2.68
C HIS A 85 -3.47 -10.90 -2.21
N THR A 86 -3.16 -11.28 -0.96
CA THR A 86 -3.51 -12.57 -0.34
C THR A 86 -4.74 -12.49 0.57
N CYS A 87 -5.55 -11.44 0.41
CA CYS A 87 -6.75 -11.19 1.22
C CYS A 87 -6.49 -10.89 2.70
N ASN A 88 -5.28 -10.46 3.06
CA ASN A 88 -5.00 -10.03 4.43
C ASN A 88 -5.23 -8.52 4.58
N LEU A 89 -6.01 -8.13 5.60
CA LEU A 89 -6.03 -6.77 6.15
C LEU A 89 -5.12 -6.73 7.38
N TYR A 90 -4.06 -5.93 7.35
CA TYR A 90 -3.14 -5.74 8.47
C TYR A 90 -3.49 -4.49 9.26
N ALA A 91 -3.34 -4.57 10.58
CA ALA A 91 -3.27 -3.44 11.48
C ALA A 91 -1.85 -3.32 12.03
N ILE A 92 -1.25 -2.15 11.87
CA ILE A 92 0.16 -1.90 12.16
C ILE A 92 0.24 -0.71 13.12
N ASP A 93 1.03 -0.83 14.19
CA ASP A 93 1.26 0.27 15.12
C ASP A 93 2.14 1.37 14.50
N PRO A 94 2.17 2.59 15.06
CA PRO A 94 3.02 3.67 14.55
C PRO A 94 4.54 3.35 14.52
N SER A 95 4.99 2.31 15.23
CA SER A 95 6.38 1.84 15.23
C SER A 95 6.70 0.89 14.08
N GLY A 96 5.69 0.50 13.28
CA GLY A 96 5.83 -0.41 12.14
C GLY A 96 5.65 -1.88 12.50
N LYS A 97 5.15 -2.20 13.69
CA LYS A 97 4.89 -3.60 14.10
C LYS A 97 3.43 -3.97 13.87
N GLU A 98 3.22 -5.20 13.43
CA GLU A 98 1.88 -5.77 13.34
C GLU A 98 1.21 -5.83 14.72
N LYS A 99 -0.02 -5.33 14.80
CA LYS A 99 -0.94 -5.53 15.93
C LYS A 99 -1.75 -6.81 15.72
N TRP A 100 -2.30 -6.97 14.53
CA TRP A 100 -3.08 -8.12 14.09
C TRP A 100 -3.25 -8.09 12.56
N HIS A 101 -3.68 -9.20 11.97
CA HIS A 101 -4.26 -9.23 10.63
C HIS A 101 -5.59 -9.98 10.62
N PHE A 102 -6.42 -9.69 9.62
CA PHE A 102 -7.71 -10.31 9.34
C PHE A 102 -7.67 -10.95 7.96
N ASP A 103 -7.94 -12.26 7.92
CA ASP A 103 -8.05 -13.05 6.69
C ASP A 103 -9.47 -12.91 6.12
N ALA A 104 -9.58 -12.26 4.96
CA ALA A 104 -10.85 -12.00 4.29
C ALA A 104 -11.27 -13.11 3.31
N GLY A 105 -10.53 -14.23 3.26
CA GLY A 105 -10.80 -15.41 2.47
C GLY A 105 -9.73 -15.71 1.42
N GLU A 106 -10.08 -16.53 0.44
CA GLU A 106 -9.13 -16.98 -0.59
C GLU A 106 -9.03 -15.96 -1.75
N PRO A 107 -7.81 -15.66 -2.24
CA PRO A 107 -7.63 -14.73 -3.34
C PRO A 107 -8.14 -15.30 -4.66
N VAL A 108 -8.59 -14.42 -5.56
CA VAL A 108 -9.06 -14.82 -6.88
C VAL A 108 -7.90 -14.86 -7.86
N THR A 109 -7.83 -15.91 -8.68
CA THR A 109 -6.87 -15.98 -9.79
C THR A 109 -7.39 -15.17 -10.98
N SER A 110 -6.60 -14.22 -11.46
CA SER A 110 -6.88 -13.52 -12.71
C SER A 110 -5.82 -13.82 -13.76
N LYS A 111 -6.26 -14.39 -14.89
CA LYS A 111 -5.41 -14.56 -16.08
C LYS A 111 -5.08 -13.22 -16.76
N GLU A 112 -5.90 -12.19 -16.55
CA GLU A 112 -5.69 -10.85 -17.14
C GLU A 112 -4.52 -10.11 -16.48
N TRP A 113 -4.30 -10.34 -15.18
CA TRP A 113 -3.26 -9.66 -14.38
C TRP A 113 -2.08 -10.58 -14.01
N GLY A 114 -2.06 -11.82 -14.51
CA GLY A 114 -0.93 -12.73 -14.35
C GLY A 114 -0.70 -13.28 -12.95
N GLY A 115 -1.71 -13.31 -12.07
CA GLY A 115 -1.55 -13.79 -10.69
C GLY A 115 -2.82 -13.81 -9.82
N PHE A 116 -2.61 -14.05 -8.52
CA PHE A 116 -3.64 -13.92 -7.47
C PHE A 116 -3.81 -12.44 -7.10
N SER A 117 -5.05 -11.98 -6.95
CA SER A 117 -5.36 -10.65 -6.42
C SER A 117 -6.61 -10.70 -5.55
N CYS A 118 -6.64 -9.87 -4.52
CA CYS A 118 -7.77 -9.80 -3.60
C CYS A 118 -8.16 -8.36 -3.26
N PHE A 119 -7.19 -7.54 -2.85
CA PHE A 119 -7.43 -6.14 -2.51
C PHE A 119 -6.84 -5.20 -3.55
N GLN A 120 -7.74 -4.56 -4.29
CA GLN A 120 -7.43 -3.45 -5.19
C GLN A 120 -7.96 -2.12 -4.62
N GLY A 121 -9.14 -2.16 -4.00
CA GLY A 121 -9.70 -1.05 -3.21
C GLY A 121 -8.98 -0.84 -1.88
N SER A 122 -9.03 0.38 -1.37
CA SER A 122 -8.44 0.77 -0.08
C SER A 122 -9.40 0.55 1.09
N PRO A 123 -8.89 0.16 2.28
CA PRO A 123 -9.70 0.16 3.50
C PRO A 123 -10.20 1.56 3.83
N SER A 124 -11.26 1.64 4.64
CA SER A 124 -11.73 2.89 5.26
C SER A 124 -12.05 2.66 6.73
N VAL A 125 -11.68 3.60 7.60
CA VAL A 125 -11.93 3.53 9.05
C VAL A 125 -12.96 4.58 9.48
N ALA A 126 -13.99 4.12 10.18
CA ALA A 126 -15.01 4.96 10.78
C ALA A 126 -14.52 5.63 12.08
N PRO A 127 -15.18 6.70 12.55
CA PRO A 127 -14.83 7.37 13.81
C PRO A 127 -14.85 6.45 15.04
N ASP A 128 -15.67 5.39 15.03
CA ASP A 128 -15.73 4.39 16.09
C ASP A 128 -14.61 3.33 16.00
N GLY A 129 -13.74 3.44 14.99
CA GLY A 129 -12.64 2.52 14.72
C GLY A 129 -13.02 1.31 13.87
N THR A 130 -14.28 1.15 13.44
CA THR A 130 -14.67 0.08 12.52
C THR A 130 -13.96 0.24 11.17
N ILE A 131 -13.37 -0.84 10.65
CA ILE A 131 -12.67 -0.87 9.37
C ILE A 131 -13.55 -1.56 8.33
N TYR A 132 -13.76 -0.88 7.20
CA TYR A 132 -14.52 -1.39 6.06
C TYR A 132 -13.58 -1.76 4.92
N ILE A 133 -13.75 -2.95 4.37
CA ILE A 133 -12.91 -3.49 3.29
C ILE A 133 -13.75 -4.24 2.26
N VAL A 134 -13.35 -4.19 0.99
CA VAL A 134 -14.05 -4.87 -0.11
C VAL A 134 -13.06 -5.73 -0.89
N PRO A 135 -12.70 -6.92 -0.36
CA PRO A 135 -11.93 -7.89 -1.13
C PRO A 135 -12.68 -8.38 -2.36
N MET A 136 -11.96 -8.99 -3.29
CA MET A 136 -12.52 -9.74 -4.43
C MET A 136 -13.15 -11.08 -4.02
N THR A 137 -13.67 -11.21 -2.80
CA THR A 137 -14.37 -12.41 -2.31
C THR A 137 -15.89 -12.29 -2.41
N GLY A 138 -16.39 -11.21 -3.00
CA GLY A 138 -17.82 -10.96 -3.20
C GLY A 138 -18.53 -10.29 -2.03
N TYR A 139 -17.80 -9.81 -1.02
CA TYR A 139 -18.36 -9.19 0.18
C TYR A 139 -17.71 -7.85 0.51
N LEU A 140 -18.51 -6.95 1.07
CA LEU A 140 -18.05 -5.86 1.93
C LEU A 140 -17.98 -6.40 3.36
N PHE A 141 -16.85 -6.24 4.03
CA PHE A 141 -16.68 -6.61 5.44
C PHE A 141 -16.62 -5.36 6.30
N ALA A 142 -17.18 -5.47 7.51
CA ALA A 142 -16.90 -4.60 8.64
C ALA A 142 -16.08 -5.36 9.67
N VAL A 143 -14.91 -4.83 10.01
CA VAL A 143 -13.93 -5.42 10.93
C VAL A 143 -13.78 -4.50 12.15
N SER A 144 -13.74 -5.07 13.34
CA SER A 144 -13.56 -4.32 14.59
C SER A 144 -12.12 -3.81 14.74
N PRO A 145 -11.87 -2.81 15.61
CA PRO A 145 -10.51 -2.35 15.92
C PRO A 145 -9.56 -3.45 16.44
N GLU A 146 -10.12 -4.54 16.95
CA GLU A 146 -9.42 -5.73 17.45
C GLU A 146 -9.22 -6.82 16.39
N GLY A 147 -9.59 -6.56 15.13
CA GLY A 147 -9.38 -7.47 14.01
C GLY A 147 -10.42 -8.58 13.87
N LYS A 148 -11.64 -8.39 14.40
CA LYS A 148 -12.73 -9.38 14.30
C LYS A 148 -13.80 -8.93 13.33
N GLU A 149 -14.33 -9.86 12.52
CA GLU A 149 -15.51 -9.58 11.70
C GLU A 149 -16.69 -9.15 12.60
N LYS A 150 -17.25 -7.97 12.33
CA LYS A 150 -18.51 -7.49 12.92
C LYS A 150 -19.69 -7.99 12.10
N TRP A 151 -19.61 -7.83 10.78
CA TRP A 151 -20.59 -8.29 9.81
C TRP A 151 -19.99 -8.25 8.40
N ARG A 152 -20.68 -8.87 7.44
CA ARG A 152 -20.39 -8.73 6.01
C ARG A 152 -21.67 -8.66 5.18
N TYR A 153 -21.61 -7.98 4.04
CA TYR A 153 -22.73 -7.82 3.11
C TYR A 153 -22.32 -8.25 1.69
N PRO A 154 -23.15 -9.02 0.97
CA PRO A 154 -22.81 -9.48 -0.38
C PRO A 154 -22.87 -8.32 -1.39
N VAL A 155 -21.73 -8.03 -2.02
CA VAL A 155 -21.59 -7.03 -3.10
C VAL A 155 -21.05 -7.64 -4.39
N PHE A 156 -20.79 -8.96 -4.45
CA PHE A 156 -20.52 -9.73 -5.67
C PHE A 156 -19.35 -9.25 -6.56
N ASN A 157 -18.36 -8.56 -5.99
CA ASN A 157 -17.14 -8.16 -6.70
C ASN A 157 -16.17 -9.34 -6.87
N PHE A 158 -16.13 -9.95 -8.05
CA PHE A 158 -15.34 -11.17 -8.31
C PHE A 158 -14.20 -11.04 -9.33
N LYS A 159 -14.14 -9.95 -10.10
CA LYS A 159 -13.20 -9.85 -11.24
C LYS A 159 -12.37 -8.58 -11.29
N ASN A 160 -12.96 -7.46 -10.91
CA ASN A 160 -12.25 -6.19 -10.85
C ASN A 160 -12.85 -5.38 -9.71
N ASN A 161 -12.02 -4.87 -8.80
CA ASN A 161 -12.54 -4.09 -7.68
C ASN A 161 -11.60 -2.98 -7.23
N TRP A 162 -11.56 -1.90 -8.00
CA TRP A 162 -10.93 -0.65 -7.57
C TRP A 162 -11.83 0.21 -6.64
N THR A 163 -13.01 -0.27 -6.22
CA THR A 163 -13.85 0.50 -5.28
C THR A 163 -13.28 0.45 -3.87
N SER A 164 -13.11 1.61 -3.25
CA SER A 164 -12.89 1.72 -1.80
C SER A 164 -14.22 2.10 -1.13
N PRO A 165 -14.55 1.56 0.06
CA PRO A 165 -15.72 2.03 0.81
C PRO A 165 -15.60 3.52 1.13
N ALA A 166 -16.65 4.30 0.86
CA ALA A 166 -16.76 5.66 1.36
C ALA A 166 -17.72 5.70 2.56
N ILE A 167 -17.44 6.53 3.57
CA ILE A 167 -18.26 6.60 4.80
C ILE A 167 -18.84 8.01 4.96
N GLY A 168 -20.15 8.14 4.90
CA GLY A 168 -20.87 9.40 5.15
C GLY A 168 -20.69 9.89 6.59
N SER A 169 -20.99 11.17 6.83
CA SER A 169 -20.96 11.76 8.18
C SER A 169 -21.97 11.12 9.14
N ASP A 170 -23.02 10.50 8.61
CA ASP A 170 -24.02 9.71 9.34
C ASP A 170 -23.62 8.23 9.52
N GLY A 171 -22.41 7.86 9.07
CA GLY A 171 -21.90 6.49 9.10
C GLY A 171 -22.36 5.60 7.93
N THR A 172 -23.16 6.11 6.99
CA THR A 172 -23.58 5.33 5.81
C THR A 172 -22.37 4.91 4.99
N ILE A 173 -22.30 3.64 4.59
CA ILE A 173 -21.21 3.09 3.79
C ILE A 173 -21.65 3.01 2.34
N TYR A 174 -20.93 3.67 1.43
CA TYR A 174 -21.17 3.65 0.00
C TYR A 174 -20.12 2.79 -0.70
N VAL A 175 -20.55 1.91 -1.60
CA VAL A 175 -19.67 0.98 -2.30
C VAL A 175 -20.21 0.66 -3.70
N GLY A 176 -19.31 0.66 -4.69
CA GLY A 176 -19.60 0.19 -6.04
C GLY A 176 -19.51 -1.33 -6.16
N SER A 177 -20.28 -1.90 -7.07
CA SER A 177 -20.33 -3.33 -7.28
C SER A 177 -20.52 -3.69 -8.74
N GLU A 178 -19.83 -4.73 -9.19
CA GLU A 178 -20.12 -5.43 -10.45
C GLU A 178 -20.81 -6.74 -10.13
N SER A 179 -22.08 -6.89 -10.48
CA SER A 179 -22.82 -8.11 -10.21
C SER A 179 -22.76 -9.08 -11.39
N TYR A 180 -22.43 -10.33 -11.04
CA TYR A 180 -22.71 -11.54 -11.80
C TYR A 180 -23.52 -12.49 -10.91
N PRO A 181 -24.81 -12.25 -10.59
CA PRO A 181 -25.56 -13.24 -9.86
C PRO A 181 -25.66 -14.50 -10.73
N PRO A 182 -25.22 -15.69 -10.26
CA PRO A 182 -25.62 -16.92 -10.90
C PRO A 182 -27.13 -17.08 -10.67
N ASN A 183 -27.89 -17.40 -11.72
CA ASN A 183 -29.28 -17.81 -11.52
C ASN A 183 -29.35 -19.24 -10.95
N GLU A 184 -30.54 -19.69 -10.55
CA GLU A 184 -30.82 -21.04 -10.04
C GLU A 184 -30.38 -22.19 -10.99
N THR A 185 -30.03 -21.86 -12.25
CA THR A 185 -29.56 -22.80 -13.27
C THR A 185 -28.05 -22.74 -13.53
N GLY A 186 -27.29 -21.92 -12.77
CA GLY A 186 -25.84 -21.75 -12.94
C GLY A 186 -25.41 -20.96 -14.17
N LYS A 187 -26.32 -20.21 -14.83
CA LYS A 187 -25.99 -19.32 -15.96
C LYS A 187 -25.77 -17.89 -15.46
N PRO A 188 -24.78 -17.15 -16.00
CA PRO A 188 -24.61 -15.72 -15.69
C PRO A 188 -25.85 -14.93 -16.09
N GLN A 189 -26.40 -14.09 -15.19
CA GLN A 189 -27.36 -13.06 -15.58
C GLN A 189 -26.72 -12.00 -16.49
N GLU A 190 -27.55 -11.14 -17.10
CA GLU A 190 -27.09 -9.92 -17.75
C GLU A 190 -26.25 -9.10 -16.77
N LYS A 191 -25.09 -8.62 -17.24
CA LYS A 191 -24.13 -7.88 -16.42
C LYS A 191 -24.84 -6.63 -15.86
N SER A 192 -24.89 -6.51 -14.54
CA SER A 192 -25.50 -5.35 -13.86
C SER A 192 -24.53 -4.83 -12.81
N ALA A 193 -24.27 -3.53 -12.79
CA ALA A 193 -23.40 -2.87 -11.83
C ALA A 193 -24.25 -2.04 -10.87
N PHE A 194 -23.95 -2.14 -9.58
CA PHE A 194 -24.74 -1.53 -8.52
C PHE A 194 -23.94 -0.52 -7.74
N ILE A 195 -24.64 0.49 -7.26
CA ILE A 195 -24.18 1.39 -6.20
C ILE A 195 -24.97 1.02 -4.95
N TYR A 196 -24.29 0.64 -3.88
CA TYR A 196 -24.92 0.29 -2.62
C TYR A 196 -24.67 1.38 -1.57
N ALA A 197 -25.68 1.61 -0.73
CA ALA A 197 -25.54 2.28 0.55
C ALA A 197 -25.99 1.33 1.67
N LEU A 198 -25.16 1.19 2.69
CA LEU A 198 -25.42 0.36 3.86
C LEU A 198 -25.41 1.22 5.13
N ASN A 199 -26.24 0.84 6.09
CA ASN A 199 -26.18 1.39 7.43
C ASN A 199 -24.95 0.86 8.18
N PRO A 200 -24.47 1.54 9.24
CA PRO A 200 -23.34 1.07 10.06
C PRO A 200 -23.50 -0.34 10.65
N ASP A 201 -24.74 -0.80 10.81
CA ASP A 201 -25.08 -2.15 11.30
C ASP A 201 -25.04 -3.23 10.21
N GLY A 202 -24.72 -2.88 8.97
CA GLY A 202 -24.61 -3.80 7.83
C GLY A 202 -25.91 -4.02 7.07
N THR A 203 -27.01 -3.39 7.47
CA THR A 203 -28.28 -3.48 6.73
C THR A 203 -28.27 -2.60 5.48
N LEU A 204 -28.90 -3.07 4.41
CA LEU A 204 -29.05 -2.31 3.17
C LEU A 204 -29.91 -1.06 3.43
N LYS A 205 -29.38 0.12 3.12
CA LYS A 205 -30.11 1.39 3.16
C LYS A 205 -30.81 1.65 1.82
N TRP A 206 -30.06 1.55 0.73
CA TRP A 206 -30.58 1.57 -0.63
C TRP A 206 -29.58 0.93 -1.59
N SER A 207 -30.05 0.51 -2.76
CA SER A 207 -29.21 0.14 -3.90
C SER A 207 -29.71 0.85 -5.15
N TYR A 208 -28.80 1.12 -6.07
CA TYR A 208 -29.10 1.69 -7.38
C TYR A 208 -28.46 0.84 -8.46
N ASP A 209 -29.30 0.27 -9.33
CA ASP A 209 -28.85 -0.48 -10.49
C ASP A 209 -28.50 0.49 -11.62
N THR A 210 -27.24 0.49 -12.03
CA THR A 210 -26.77 1.31 -13.14
C THR A 210 -27.12 0.71 -14.51
N GLY A 211 -27.54 -0.56 -14.53
CA GLY A 211 -27.86 -1.37 -15.71
C GLY A 211 -26.64 -1.79 -16.53
N GLY A 212 -25.44 -1.40 -16.10
CA GLY A 212 -24.20 -1.58 -16.84
C GLY A 212 -23.31 -2.67 -16.28
N ASN A 213 -22.03 -2.69 -16.67
CA ASN A 213 -21.09 -3.72 -16.22
C ASN A 213 -19.84 -3.17 -15.53
N TRP A 214 -19.84 -1.87 -15.22
CA TRP A 214 -18.68 -1.16 -14.69
C TRP A 214 -19.11 -0.18 -13.59
N SER A 215 -18.54 -0.35 -12.40
CA SER A 215 -18.62 0.63 -11.31
C SER A 215 -17.39 0.51 -10.41
N THR A 216 -16.28 1.18 -10.76
CA THR A 216 -14.97 0.96 -10.11
C THR A 216 -14.42 2.17 -9.36
N SER A 217 -15.21 3.20 -9.06
CA SER A 217 -14.71 4.39 -8.35
C SER A 217 -15.14 4.44 -6.89
N THR A 218 -14.36 5.18 -6.11
CA THR A 218 -14.66 5.51 -4.70
C THR A 218 -15.55 6.75 -4.69
N ALA A 219 -16.64 6.71 -3.93
CA ALA A 219 -17.54 7.87 -3.84
C ALA A 219 -16.87 9.04 -3.10
N SER A 220 -16.92 10.24 -3.68
CA SER A 220 -16.71 11.49 -2.94
C SER A 220 -18.04 12.06 -2.47
N ILE A 221 -18.04 12.68 -1.29
CA ILE A 221 -19.24 13.09 -0.56
C ILE A 221 -19.13 14.59 -0.25
N ALA A 222 -20.05 15.36 -0.81
CA ALA A 222 -20.18 16.79 -0.55
C ALA A 222 -20.84 17.07 0.82
N ASP A 223 -20.70 18.29 1.31
CA ASP A 223 -21.24 18.70 2.62
C ASP A 223 -22.78 18.63 2.67
N ASP A 224 -23.45 18.73 1.52
CA ASP A 224 -24.90 18.63 1.38
C ASP A 224 -25.41 17.18 1.29
N GLY A 225 -24.51 16.20 1.43
CA GLY A 225 -24.82 14.78 1.33
C GLY A 225 -24.95 14.24 -0.10
N THR A 226 -24.61 15.03 -1.13
CA THR A 226 -24.47 14.50 -2.50
C THR A 226 -23.25 13.60 -2.59
N ILE A 227 -23.41 12.41 -3.16
CA ILE A 227 -22.31 11.52 -3.51
C ILE A 227 -22.02 11.59 -5.00
N TYR A 228 -20.74 11.51 -5.37
CA TYR A 228 -20.28 11.46 -6.75
C TYR A 228 -19.54 10.15 -7.01
N MET A 229 -19.98 9.42 -8.02
CA MET A 229 -19.38 8.13 -8.37
C MET A 229 -19.46 7.90 -9.89
N SER A 230 -18.37 7.40 -10.48
CA SER A 230 -18.35 7.00 -11.88
C SER A 230 -18.97 5.61 -12.07
N GLY A 231 -19.62 5.41 -13.21
CA GLY A 231 -20.18 4.13 -13.59
C GLY A 231 -20.74 4.16 -15.02
N ASN A 232 -21.52 3.16 -15.39
CA ASN A 232 -22.21 3.12 -16.67
C ASN A 232 -23.70 3.37 -16.50
N ASP A 233 -24.23 4.44 -17.10
CA ASP A 233 -25.69 4.62 -17.22
C ASP A 233 -26.18 3.84 -18.43
N CYS A 234 -26.65 2.63 -18.19
CA CYS A 234 -27.26 1.72 -19.16
C CYS A 234 -28.78 1.60 -18.98
N GLN A 235 -29.38 2.35 -18.04
CA GLN A 235 -30.83 2.47 -17.90
C GLN A 235 -31.46 3.14 -19.14
N LYS A 236 -30.65 3.85 -19.94
CA LYS A 236 -31.03 4.39 -21.25
C LYS A 236 -30.59 3.44 -22.35
N SER A 237 -31.30 3.44 -23.49
CA SER A 237 -31.04 2.55 -24.65
C SER A 237 -29.60 2.57 -25.20
N ASN A 238 -28.77 3.54 -24.80
CA ASN A 238 -27.35 3.63 -25.12
C ASN A 238 -26.53 3.75 -23.83
N CYS A 239 -25.91 2.64 -23.41
CA CYS A 239 -24.91 2.61 -22.33
C CYS A 239 -23.84 3.70 -22.50
N ALA A 240 -23.60 4.48 -21.46
CA ALA A 240 -22.54 5.48 -21.45
C ALA A 240 -21.79 5.52 -20.12
N ASN A 241 -20.47 5.73 -20.17
CA ASN A 241 -19.69 6.11 -19.00
C ASN A 241 -20.17 7.49 -18.52
N VAL A 242 -20.54 7.60 -17.25
CA VAL A 242 -21.00 8.85 -16.64
C VAL A 242 -20.41 9.04 -15.24
N LEU A 243 -20.37 10.29 -14.81
CA LEU A 243 -20.35 10.65 -13.40
C LEU A 243 -21.80 10.78 -12.91
N PHE A 244 -22.17 10.00 -11.91
CA PHE A 244 -23.43 10.17 -11.19
C PHE A 244 -23.25 11.18 -10.06
N ALA A 245 -24.20 12.10 -9.92
CA ALA A 245 -24.42 12.85 -8.69
C ALA A 245 -25.72 12.36 -8.06
N MET A 246 -25.64 11.82 -6.86
CA MET A 246 -26.77 11.16 -6.21
C MET A 246 -27.00 11.70 -4.82
N ASP A 247 -28.26 11.74 -4.41
CA ASP A 247 -28.62 12.00 -3.03
C ASP A 247 -28.19 10.82 -2.14
N GLY A 248 -27.22 11.03 -1.24
CA GLY A 248 -26.66 9.95 -0.41
C GLY A 248 -27.68 9.31 0.53
N GLN A 249 -28.76 10.00 0.89
CA GLN A 249 -29.78 9.46 1.78
C GLN A 249 -30.75 8.52 1.07
N THR A 250 -31.11 8.86 -0.17
CA THR A 250 -32.18 8.17 -0.90
C THR A 250 -31.71 7.35 -2.10
N GLY A 251 -30.46 7.50 -2.55
CA GLY A 251 -29.94 6.86 -3.75
C GLY A 251 -30.53 7.42 -5.04
N LYS A 252 -31.27 8.54 -4.98
CA LYS A 252 -31.85 9.16 -6.18
C LYS A 252 -30.79 9.94 -6.94
N VAL A 253 -30.68 9.66 -8.24
CA VAL A 253 -29.82 10.44 -9.15
C VAL A 253 -30.36 11.86 -9.26
N ARG A 254 -29.53 12.84 -8.90
CA ARG A 254 -29.81 14.27 -9.07
C ARG A 254 -29.52 14.69 -10.51
N TRP A 255 -28.37 14.27 -11.02
CA TRP A 255 -27.96 14.46 -12.41
C TRP A 255 -26.87 13.46 -12.81
N THR A 256 -26.64 13.30 -14.11
CA THR A 256 -25.48 12.59 -14.65
C THR A 256 -24.72 13.48 -15.62
N PHE A 257 -23.40 13.35 -15.65
CA PHE A 257 -22.53 14.00 -16.61
C PHE A 257 -21.84 12.96 -17.47
N LYS A 258 -21.96 13.06 -18.80
CA LYS A 258 -21.30 12.17 -19.76
C LYS A 258 -20.01 12.84 -20.26
N PRO A 259 -18.82 12.45 -19.78
CA PRO A 259 -17.58 12.98 -20.31
C PRO A 259 -17.29 12.42 -21.72
N ASP A 260 -16.51 13.17 -22.50
CA ASP A 260 -15.85 12.65 -23.70
C ASP A 260 -14.58 11.87 -23.31
N GLY A 261 -14.78 10.61 -22.90
CA GLY A 261 -13.74 9.69 -22.45
C GLY A 261 -14.28 8.60 -21.54
N ILE A 262 -13.38 7.83 -20.94
CA ILE A 262 -13.66 6.79 -19.96
C ILE A 262 -13.18 7.28 -18.59
N MET A 263 -14.07 7.30 -17.61
CA MET A 263 -13.77 7.71 -16.24
C MET A 263 -13.51 6.47 -15.36
N GLU A 264 -12.26 6.07 -15.26
CA GLU A 264 -11.83 4.94 -14.41
C GLU A 264 -11.53 5.40 -12.97
N GLY A 265 -11.12 6.66 -12.78
CA GLY A 265 -10.79 7.27 -11.49
C GLY A 265 -12.00 7.85 -10.74
N SER A 266 -11.75 8.35 -9.53
CA SER A 266 -12.76 9.00 -8.68
C SER A 266 -12.68 10.53 -8.81
N ALA A 267 -13.79 11.22 -8.53
CA ALA A 267 -13.81 12.68 -8.53
C ALA A 267 -13.47 13.26 -7.15
N SER A 268 -12.73 14.38 -7.10
CA SER A 268 -12.53 15.15 -5.88
C SER A 268 -13.34 16.44 -5.88
N ILE A 269 -13.67 16.95 -4.70
CA ILE A 269 -14.56 18.09 -4.52
C ILE A 269 -13.79 19.24 -3.87
N GLY A 270 -13.69 20.36 -4.58
CA GLY A 270 -13.10 21.60 -4.09
C GLY A 270 -13.90 22.22 -2.95
N THR A 271 -13.28 23.15 -2.22
CA THR A 271 -13.92 23.89 -1.12
C THR A 271 -15.12 24.73 -1.57
N ASP A 272 -15.15 25.13 -2.84
CA ASP A 272 -16.26 25.85 -3.48
C ASP A 272 -17.32 24.91 -4.11
N GLY A 273 -17.19 23.60 -3.89
CA GLY A 273 -18.06 22.56 -4.44
C GLY A 273 -17.76 22.16 -5.88
N THR A 274 -16.70 22.69 -6.52
CA THR A 274 -16.31 22.25 -7.87
C THR A 274 -15.88 20.79 -7.86
N ILE A 275 -16.35 20.01 -8.82
CA ILE A 275 -16.00 18.60 -8.98
C ILE A 275 -14.91 18.45 -10.02
N TYR A 276 -13.79 17.81 -9.67
CA TYR A 276 -12.63 17.62 -10.53
C TYR A 276 -12.35 16.14 -10.79
N PHE A 277 -12.11 15.77 -12.05
CA PHE A 277 -11.76 14.39 -12.41
C PHE A 277 -11.08 14.29 -13.79
N GLY A 278 -10.24 13.25 -13.94
CA GLY A 278 -9.64 12.84 -15.20
C GLY A 278 -10.49 11.80 -15.94
N VAL A 279 -10.37 11.79 -17.27
CA VAL A 279 -10.85 10.72 -18.13
C VAL A 279 -9.80 10.35 -19.16
N LYS A 280 -9.71 9.06 -19.46
CA LYS A 280 -8.91 8.52 -20.55
C LYS A 280 -9.65 8.68 -21.89
N GLY A 281 -8.92 8.91 -22.98
CA GLY A 281 -9.53 8.93 -24.32
C GLY A 281 -10.08 7.56 -24.74
N THR A 282 -11.21 7.54 -25.44
CA THR A 282 -11.90 6.28 -25.80
C THR A 282 -11.14 5.42 -26.80
N HIS A 283 -10.49 6.04 -27.80
CA HIS A 283 -9.77 5.32 -28.85
C HIS A 283 -8.25 5.40 -28.66
N ASN A 284 -7.78 6.50 -28.09
CA ASN A 284 -6.37 6.73 -27.82
C ASN A 284 -6.23 7.28 -26.40
N PRO A 285 -5.46 6.64 -25.50
CA PRO A 285 -5.27 7.14 -24.15
C PRO A 285 -4.68 8.55 -24.09
N ARG A 286 -3.98 8.99 -25.15
CA ARG A 286 -3.43 10.36 -25.26
C ARG A 286 -4.49 11.44 -25.45
N ASP A 287 -5.72 11.07 -25.82
CA ASP A 287 -6.83 12.02 -26.03
C ASP A 287 -7.66 12.25 -24.74
N GLY A 288 -7.09 11.89 -23.59
CA GLY A 288 -7.72 12.07 -22.30
C GLY A 288 -7.90 13.53 -21.94
N LYS A 289 -8.78 13.77 -20.98
CA LYS A 289 -9.23 15.10 -20.58
C LYS A 289 -9.32 15.19 -19.06
N PHE A 290 -9.25 16.41 -18.55
CA PHE A 290 -9.49 16.71 -17.14
C PHE A 290 -10.61 17.73 -17.03
N TYR A 291 -11.65 17.43 -16.27
CA TYR A 291 -12.85 18.24 -16.16
C TYR A 291 -12.93 18.96 -14.82
N ALA A 292 -13.53 20.15 -14.85
CA ALA A 292 -14.07 20.83 -13.69
C ALA A 292 -15.55 21.11 -13.91
N LEU A 293 -16.40 20.59 -13.02
CA LEU A 293 -17.85 20.79 -13.07
C LEU A 293 -18.32 21.63 -11.88
N ALA A 294 -19.34 22.46 -12.09
CA ALA A 294 -20.08 23.08 -11.00
C ALA A 294 -20.94 22.04 -10.24
N PRO A 295 -21.38 22.33 -9.00
CA PRO A 295 -22.25 21.43 -8.22
C PRO A 295 -23.55 21.01 -8.94
N ASP A 296 -24.02 21.81 -9.89
CA ASP A 296 -25.21 21.53 -10.70
C ASP A 296 -24.91 20.64 -11.94
N GLY A 297 -23.68 20.17 -12.08
CA GLY A 297 -23.23 19.28 -13.15
C GLY A 297 -22.78 19.98 -14.44
N LYS A 298 -22.82 21.32 -14.49
CA LYS A 298 -22.37 22.07 -15.68
C LYS A 298 -20.85 22.14 -15.75
N GLU A 299 -20.29 21.92 -16.95
CA GLU A 299 -18.86 22.10 -17.22
C GLU A 299 -18.46 23.57 -16.98
N ARG A 300 -17.49 23.79 -16.07
CA ARG A 300 -16.84 25.10 -15.90
C ARG A 300 -15.72 25.25 -16.92
N TRP A 301 -14.86 24.23 -17.00
CA TRP A 301 -13.74 24.17 -17.94
C TRP A 301 -13.26 22.72 -18.09
N LYS A 302 -12.45 22.49 -19.12
CA LYS A 302 -11.73 21.24 -19.32
C LYS A 302 -10.34 21.47 -19.90
N ILE A 303 -9.43 20.54 -19.62
CA ILE A 303 -8.10 20.44 -20.21
C ILE A 303 -8.08 19.21 -21.12
N THR A 304 -7.40 19.28 -22.26
CA THR A 304 -7.30 18.19 -23.24
C THR A 304 -5.87 17.69 -23.36
N ASN A 305 -5.70 16.55 -24.04
CA ASN A 305 -4.41 15.91 -24.30
C ASN A 305 -3.68 15.47 -23.01
N ILE A 306 -4.46 15.05 -22.02
CA ILE A 306 -3.91 14.42 -20.80
C ILE A 306 -3.84 12.91 -21.06
N VAL A 307 -2.67 12.31 -20.86
CA VAL A 307 -2.47 10.89 -21.21
C VAL A 307 -2.99 9.97 -20.12
N GLY A 308 -4.13 9.32 -20.37
CA GLY A 308 -4.63 8.22 -19.54
C GLY A 308 -4.86 8.57 -18.06
N ASN A 309 -5.29 9.79 -17.74
CA ASN A 309 -5.46 10.17 -16.35
C ASN A 309 -6.64 9.45 -15.68
N SER A 310 -6.31 8.50 -14.81
CA SER A 310 -7.23 7.72 -13.96
C SER A 310 -6.98 7.95 -12.45
N VAL A 311 -6.14 8.93 -12.07
CA VAL A 311 -5.84 9.23 -10.65
C VAL A 311 -6.84 10.21 -10.05
N ILE A 312 -6.95 10.21 -8.71
CA ILE A 312 -7.75 11.21 -8.00
C ILE A 312 -6.92 12.49 -7.89
N PRO A 313 -7.43 13.65 -8.35
CA PRO A 313 -6.68 14.89 -8.26
C PRO A 313 -6.67 15.42 -6.82
N ALA A 314 -5.50 15.86 -6.36
CA ALA A 314 -5.33 16.47 -5.06
C ALA A 314 -5.58 17.98 -5.13
N ILE A 315 -6.28 18.54 -4.14
CA ILE A 315 -6.70 19.94 -4.11
C ILE A 315 -6.11 20.61 -2.88
N ALA A 316 -5.17 21.53 -3.09
CA ALA A 316 -4.60 22.32 -2.02
C ALA A 316 -5.60 23.33 -1.45
N LYS A 317 -5.38 23.76 -0.20
CA LYS A 317 -6.19 24.80 0.47
C LYS A 317 -6.33 26.11 -0.32
N ASN A 318 -5.34 26.43 -1.16
CA ASN A 318 -5.32 27.62 -2.01
C ASN A 318 -6.03 27.42 -3.38
N GLY A 319 -6.64 26.26 -3.61
CA GLY A 319 -7.31 25.91 -4.87
C GLY A 319 -6.39 25.39 -5.98
N THR A 320 -5.12 25.12 -5.69
CA THR A 320 -4.22 24.46 -6.67
C THR A 320 -4.57 22.98 -6.77
N ILE A 321 -4.66 22.47 -8.00
CA ILE A 321 -5.05 21.11 -8.32
C ILE A 321 -3.82 20.37 -8.85
N TYR A 322 -3.51 19.20 -8.29
CA TYR A 322 -2.36 18.37 -8.65
C TYR A 322 -2.79 16.99 -9.13
N PHE A 323 -2.21 16.52 -10.23
CA PHE A 323 -2.42 15.17 -10.74
C PHE A 323 -1.29 14.74 -11.67
N GLY A 324 -1.08 13.43 -11.78
CA GLY A 324 -0.15 12.82 -12.72
C GLY A 324 -0.86 12.22 -13.93
N ASP A 325 -0.09 11.87 -14.96
CA ASP A 325 -0.55 11.12 -16.12
C ASP A 325 0.32 9.88 -16.41
N TRP A 326 -0.06 9.10 -17.42
CA TRP A 326 0.61 7.84 -17.73
C TRP A 326 1.96 7.99 -18.46
N ASP A 327 2.29 9.18 -18.97
CA ASP A 327 3.56 9.46 -19.65
C ASP A 327 4.62 10.04 -18.69
N GLY A 328 4.30 10.17 -17.40
CA GLY A 328 5.22 10.68 -16.38
C GLY A 328 5.16 12.20 -16.20
N LEU A 329 4.13 12.86 -16.72
CA LEU A 329 3.92 14.29 -16.47
C LEU A 329 3.10 14.47 -15.19
N PHE A 330 3.61 15.30 -14.30
CA PHE A 330 2.90 15.75 -13.11
C PHE A 330 2.56 17.23 -13.25
N TYR A 331 1.30 17.58 -13.04
CA TYR A 331 0.76 18.89 -13.34
C TYR A 331 0.31 19.61 -12.07
N ALA A 332 0.38 20.94 -12.11
CA ALA A 332 -0.29 21.83 -11.18
C ALA A 332 -1.12 22.85 -11.95
N PHE A 333 -2.42 22.91 -11.67
CA PHE A 333 -3.36 23.85 -12.26
C PHE A 333 -3.99 24.72 -11.17
N ASP A 334 -4.36 25.96 -11.49
CA ASP A 334 -5.23 26.73 -10.61
C ASP A 334 -6.71 26.32 -10.76
N SER A 335 -7.57 26.85 -9.89
CA SER A 335 -9.01 26.55 -9.89
C SER A 335 -9.76 27.00 -11.15
N ASN A 336 -9.13 27.84 -11.98
CA ASN A 336 -9.65 28.30 -13.28
C ASN A 336 -9.13 27.47 -14.46
N GLY A 337 -8.36 26.42 -14.20
CA GLY A 337 -7.82 25.53 -15.23
C GLY A 337 -6.57 26.09 -15.94
N LYS A 338 -5.89 27.09 -15.36
CA LYS A 338 -4.62 27.58 -15.88
C LYS A 338 -3.45 26.77 -15.31
N GLU A 339 -2.59 26.27 -16.19
CA GLU A 339 -1.36 25.57 -15.79
C GLU A 339 -0.46 26.54 -15.01
N LYS A 340 -0.09 26.16 -13.78
CA LYS A 340 0.89 26.86 -12.96
C LYS A 340 2.28 26.35 -13.27
N TRP A 341 2.44 25.03 -13.32
CA TRP A 341 3.67 24.35 -13.69
C TRP A 341 3.37 22.89 -14.03
N ARG A 342 4.31 22.25 -14.73
CA ARG A 342 4.35 20.80 -14.90
C ARG A 342 5.79 20.31 -14.88
N VAL A 343 5.99 19.05 -14.51
CA VAL A 343 7.30 18.40 -14.46
C VAL A 343 7.22 17.04 -15.15
N GLN A 344 8.26 16.69 -15.91
CA GLN A 344 8.42 15.37 -16.51
C GLN A 344 9.34 14.56 -15.59
N THR A 345 8.91 13.38 -15.15
CA THR A 345 9.78 12.51 -14.38
C THR A 345 10.91 11.93 -15.24
N PRO A 346 12.06 11.53 -14.66
CA PRO A 346 13.29 11.27 -15.40
C PRO A 346 13.22 10.20 -16.49
N ARG A 347 12.25 9.29 -16.44
CA ARG A 347 11.97 8.39 -17.58
C ARG A 347 10.65 8.77 -18.23
N SER A 348 10.71 9.06 -19.52
CA SER A 348 9.54 9.02 -20.40
C SER A 348 8.89 7.64 -20.23
N PHE A 349 7.57 7.59 -20.03
CA PHE A 349 6.77 6.38 -19.77
C PHE A 349 6.74 5.87 -18.31
N GLU A 350 7.14 6.68 -17.32
CA GLU A 350 6.86 6.41 -15.90
C GLU A 350 5.38 6.71 -15.59
N THR A 351 4.51 5.69 -15.58
CA THR A 351 3.09 5.88 -15.24
C THR A 351 2.93 6.40 -13.80
N LEU A 352 2.33 7.59 -13.65
CA LEU A 352 2.00 8.16 -12.33
C LEU A 352 0.59 7.71 -11.94
N SER A 353 0.52 6.54 -11.29
CA SER A 353 -0.74 5.87 -10.98
C SER A 353 -1.23 6.09 -9.54
N SER A 354 -0.39 6.62 -8.65
CA SER A 354 -0.84 6.98 -7.29
C SER A 354 -1.57 8.32 -7.29
N SER A 355 -2.63 8.45 -6.50
CA SER A 355 -3.26 9.76 -6.29
C SER A 355 -2.43 10.61 -5.31
N PRO A 356 -2.18 11.91 -5.55
CA PRO A 356 -1.20 12.66 -4.76
C PRO A 356 -1.68 13.05 -3.36
N ALA A 357 -0.79 13.10 -2.37
CA ALA A 357 -1.10 13.69 -1.05
C ALA A 357 -0.38 15.02 -0.85
N ILE A 358 -0.98 15.94 -0.09
CA ILE A 358 -0.46 17.29 0.17
C ILE A 358 -0.27 17.47 1.68
N GLY A 359 0.94 17.78 2.12
CA GLY A 359 1.23 18.19 3.50
C GLY A 359 0.66 19.58 3.84
N ALA A 360 0.59 19.94 5.11
CA ALA A 360 0.15 21.27 5.53
C ALA A 360 1.12 22.40 5.11
N ASP A 361 2.39 22.06 4.90
CA ASP A 361 3.41 22.93 4.30
C ASP A 361 3.26 23.08 2.77
N GLY A 362 2.35 22.31 2.18
CA GLY A 362 2.09 22.26 0.75
C GLY A 362 3.03 21.33 -0.03
N THR A 363 3.91 20.57 0.64
CA THR A 363 4.69 19.53 -0.06
C THR A 363 3.73 18.50 -0.65
N VAL A 364 3.90 18.18 -1.94
CA VAL A 364 3.08 17.21 -2.68
C VAL A 364 3.84 15.91 -2.86
N TYR A 365 3.21 14.79 -2.50
CA TYR A 365 3.77 13.45 -2.54
C TYR A 365 3.02 12.59 -3.56
N PHE A 366 3.76 11.89 -4.41
CA PHE A 366 3.20 10.98 -5.40
C PHE A 366 4.24 9.93 -5.81
N GLY A 367 3.77 8.78 -6.26
CA GLY A 367 4.60 7.67 -6.71
C GLY A 367 4.34 7.28 -8.16
N SER A 368 5.31 6.53 -8.68
CA SER A 368 5.29 5.97 -10.02
C SER A 368 5.27 4.45 -9.96
N LEU A 369 4.67 3.83 -10.99
CA LEU A 369 4.78 2.40 -11.25
C LEU A 369 6.21 1.95 -11.59
N ALA A 370 7.09 2.89 -11.95
CA ALA A 370 8.38 2.58 -12.57
C ALA A 370 9.58 3.14 -11.77
N ASN A 371 9.57 2.95 -10.44
CA ASN A 371 10.74 2.96 -9.52
C ASN A 371 10.94 4.16 -8.58
N TYR A 372 10.04 5.14 -8.50
CA TYR A 372 10.27 6.28 -7.60
C TYR A 372 9.02 6.73 -6.86
N PHE A 373 9.25 7.16 -5.62
CA PHE A 373 8.33 7.98 -4.83
C PHE A 373 8.91 9.39 -4.72
N TYR A 374 8.10 10.40 -4.98
CA TYR A 374 8.53 11.78 -5.14
C TYR A 374 7.90 12.68 -4.08
N ALA A 375 8.64 13.72 -3.70
CA ALA A 375 8.14 14.87 -2.98
C ALA A 375 8.50 16.15 -3.74
N TYR A 376 7.51 16.97 -4.05
CA TYR A 376 7.68 18.24 -4.74
C TYR A 376 7.15 19.39 -3.89
N THR A 377 7.80 20.54 -3.99
CA THR A 377 7.33 21.78 -3.34
C THR A 377 6.12 22.35 -4.08
N PRO A 378 5.32 23.24 -3.46
CA PRO A 378 4.18 23.89 -4.11
C PRO A 378 4.52 24.64 -5.42
N ASP A 379 5.76 25.09 -5.55
CA ASP A 379 6.31 25.79 -6.73
C ASP A 379 6.93 24.85 -7.78
N GLY A 380 6.79 23.53 -7.62
CA GLY A 380 7.16 22.54 -8.63
C GLY A 380 8.63 22.13 -8.63
N LYS A 381 9.36 22.31 -7.51
CA LYS A 381 10.74 21.84 -7.36
C LYS A 381 10.76 20.49 -6.65
N GLU A 382 11.59 19.56 -7.13
CA GLU A 382 11.83 18.30 -6.42
C GLU A 382 12.45 18.60 -5.05
N LYS A 383 11.75 18.25 -3.96
CA LYS A 383 12.23 18.33 -2.59
C LYS A 383 13.15 17.15 -2.28
N TRP A 384 12.70 15.96 -2.69
CA TRP A 384 13.46 14.71 -2.67
C TRP A 384 12.73 13.65 -3.50
N LYS A 385 13.43 12.56 -3.81
CA LYS A 385 12.84 11.34 -4.35
C LYS A 385 13.48 10.12 -3.70
N TYR A 386 12.72 9.04 -3.63
CA TYR A 386 13.14 7.78 -3.07
C TYR A 386 13.05 6.70 -4.16
N ARG A 387 14.15 5.98 -4.38
CA ARG A 387 14.21 4.89 -5.36
C ARG A 387 13.56 3.64 -4.77
N ILE A 388 12.46 3.21 -5.38
CA ILE A 388 11.82 1.93 -5.15
C ILE A 388 12.53 0.92 -6.05
N GLU A 389 13.31 0.01 -5.46
CA GLU A 389 14.05 -0.97 -6.25
C GLU A 389 13.16 -2.14 -6.66
N HIS A 390 13.27 -2.54 -7.93
CA HIS A 390 12.60 -3.71 -8.51
C HIS A 390 11.08 -3.75 -8.23
N SER A 391 10.46 -2.58 -8.07
CA SER A 391 9.06 -2.41 -7.69
C SER A 391 8.58 -1.00 -8.07
N GLY A 392 7.29 -0.73 -7.86
CA GLY A 392 6.68 0.57 -8.03
C GLY A 392 5.59 0.77 -6.98
N THR A 393 4.81 1.82 -7.15
CA THR A 393 3.64 2.04 -6.31
C THR A 393 2.46 2.57 -7.12
N ASN A 394 1.33 1.88 -6.96
CA ASN A 394 -0.01 2.38 -7.29
C ASN A 394 -0.73 2.93 -6.05
N SER A 395 -0.13 2.72 -4.87
CA SER A 395 -0.69 3.10 -3.58
C SER A 395 -0.64 4.62 -3.41
N SER A 396 -1.75 5.23 -3.04
CA SER A 396 -1.77 6.67 -2.73
C SER A 396 -1.19 6.88 -1.34
N PRO A 397 -0.28 7.86 -1.14
CA PRO A 397 0.34 8.09 0.16
C PRO A 397 -0.66 8.55 1.22
N ALA A 398 -0.38 8.16 2.47
CA ALA A 398 -1.11 8.60 3.66
C ALA A 398 -0.22 9.42 4.58
N ILE A 399 -0.77 10.44 5.24
CA ILE A 399 -0.01 11.35 6.11
C ILE A 399 -0.51 11.21 7.56
N GLY A 400 0.38 10.80 8.46
CA GLY A 400 0.11 10.68 9.90
C GLY A 400 0.13 12.01 10.65
N ARG A 401 -0.36 12.00 11.90
CA ARG A 401 -0.39 13.21 12.77
C ARG A 401 0.98 13.84 12.99
N ASP A 402 2.02 13.01 13.03
CA ASP A 402 3.41 13.44 13.24
C ASP A 402 4.11 13.86 11.94
N GLY A 403 3.37 13.92 10.83
CA GLY A 403 3.91 14.23 9.50
C GLY A 403 4.53 13.04 8.77
N THR A 404 4.54 11.84 9.36
CA THR A 404 5.06 10.63 8.68
C THR A 404 4.25 10.35 7.42
N VAL A 405 4.94 10.07 6.31
CA VAL A 405 4.31 9.71 5.04
C VAL A 405 4.43 8.20 4.84
N TYR A 406 3.31 7.52 4.61
CA TYR A 406 3.22 6.08 4.41
C TYR A 406 2.87 5.76 2.96
N VAL A 407 3.54 4.78 2.37
CA VAL A 407 3.22 4.30 1.00
C VAL A 407 3.35 2.78 0.92
N GLY A 408 2.36 2.12 0.31
CA GLY A 408 2.43 0.71 -0.04
C GLY A 408 3.16 0.49 -1.36
N LEU A 409 3.93 -0.60 -1.46
CA LEU A 409 4.68 -0.97 -2.66
C LEU A 409 4.13 -2.26 -3.27
N THR A 410 4.24 -2.39 -4.59
CA THR A 410 3.82 -3.61 -5.31
C THR A 410 4.59 -4.86 -4.90
N SER A 411 5.77 -4.68 -4.29
CA SER A 411 6.58 -5.75 -3.69
C SER A 411 6.08 -6.26 -2.34
N GLY A 412 5.07 -5.62 -1.76
CA GLY A 412 4.49 -6.01 -0.46
C GLY A 412 5.09 -5.27 0.74
N HIS A 413 5.89 -4.23 0.50
CA HIS A 413 6.42 -3.39 1.56
C HIS A 413 5.53 -2.17 1.81
N LEU A 414 5.18 -1.91 3.08
CA LEU A 414 4.74 -0.59 3.53
C LEU A 414 5.96 0.17 4.03
N VAL A 415 6.19 1.36 3.46
CA VAL A 415 7.34 2.21 3.81
C VAL A 415 6.85 3.47 4.51
N ALA A 416 7.45 3.79 5.66
CA ALA A 416 7.21 5.02 6.39
C ALA A 416 8.39 5.99 6.22
N PHE A 417 8.13 7.23 5.77
CA PHE A 417 9.12 8.29 5.60
C PHE A 417 9.01 9.37 6.66
N GLY A 418 10.15 9.88 7.13
CA GLY A 418 10.19 10.91 8.15
C GLY A 418 11.44 11.79 8.08
N GLU A 419 11.77 12.38 9.23
CA GLU A 419 12.99 13.17 9.42
C GLU A 419 14.21 12.26 9.53
N GLY A 420 15.28 12.60 8.80
CA GLY A 420 16.54 11.87 8.82
C GLY A 420 17.40 12.12 7.58
N THR A 421 18.48 11.37 7.44
CA THR A 421 19.25 11.33 6.19
C THR A 421 18.70 10.23 5.28
N VAL A 422 18.49 10.52 4.00
CA VAL A 422 18.09 9.50 3.02
C VAL A 422 19.11 8.38 3.03
N ASP A 423 18.71 7.18 3.46
CA ASP A 423 19.57 6.01 3.39
C ASP A 423 19.70 5.65 1.90
N SER A 424 20.87 5.91 1.32
CA SER A 424 21.17 5.58 -0.08
C SER A 424 21.38 4.07 -0.30
N SER A 425 21.16 3.26 0.74
CA SER A 425 21.30 1.82 0.70
C SER A 425 20.17 1.19 -0.15
N PRO A 426 20.52 0.33 -1.13
CA PRO A 426 19.57 -0.39 -1.96
C PRO A 426 18.47 -1.08 -1.14
N ALA A 427 17.21 -0.90 -1.55
CA ALA A 427 16.09 -1.68 -1.06
C ALA A 427 16.19 -3.13 -1.57
N GLY A 428 17.11 -3.89 -1.00
CA GLY A 428 17.31 -5.31 -1.33
C GLY A 428 18.49 -6.00 -0.66
N SER A 429 19.39 -5.28 0.02
CA SER A 429 20.56 -5.92 0.68
C SER A 429 20.53 -5.90 2.20
N GLY A 430 19.45 -5.40 2.80
CA GLY A 430 19.22 -5.48 4.23
C GLY A 430 18.85 -6.90 4.64
N THR A 431 19.83 -7.80 4.78
CA THR A 431 19.67 -8.85 5.79
C THR A 431 19.34 -8.14 7.09
N VAL A 432 18.16 -8.44 7.65
CA VAL A 432 17.78 -7.99 8.98
C VAL A 432 18.90 -8.45 9.91
N GLN A 433 19.81 -7.56 10.28
CA GLN A 433 20.54 -7.71 11.52
C GLN A 433 19.47 -7.59 12.59
N GLN A 434 18.90 -8.73 12.97
CA GLN A 434 18.17 -8.85 14.22
C GLN A 434 19.13 -8.34 15.29
N LYS A 435 18.93 -7.11 15.76
CA LYS A 435 19.49 -6.69 17.05
C LYS A 435 19.01 -7.76 18.03
N PRO A 436 19.89 -8.59 18.61
CA PRO A 436 19.44 -9.72 19.40
C PRO A 436 18.56 -9.19 20.52
N SER A 437 17.34 -9.73 20.62
CA SER A 437 16.36 -9.26 21.58
C SER A 437 16.97 -9.29 22.98
N VAL A 438 16.64 -8.31 23.83
CA VAL A 438 17.08 -8.26 25.24
C VAL A 438 16.75 -9.57 25.98
N LEU A 439 15.72 -10.28 25.50
CA LEU A 439 15.34 -11.63 25.93
C LEU A 439 16.43 -12.71 25.66
N LYS A 440 17.17 -12.63 24.55
CA LYS A 440 18.29 -13.55 24.23
C LYS A 440 19.46 -13.38 25.22
N PHE A 441 19.79 -12.15 25.61
CA PHE A 441 20.81 -11.89 26.63
C PHE A 441 20.36 -12.31 28.03
N ALA A 442 19.08 -12.09 28.37
CA ALA A 442 18.53 -12.51 29.65
C ALA A 442 18.53 -14.04 29.82
N LEU A 443 18.18 -14.80 28.76
CA LEU A 443 18.19 -16.26 28.78
C LEU A 443 19.62 -16.84 28.84
N GLY A 444 20.57 -16.25 28.10
CA GLY A 444 21.98 -16.63 28.17
C GLY A 444 22.60 -16.37 29.55
N ALA A 445 22.31 -15.21 30.15
CA ALA A 445 22.77 -14.89 31.50
C ALA A 445 22.18 -15.84 32.56
N MET A 446 20.89 -16.21 32.44
CA MET A 446 20.27 -17.19 33.34
C MET A 446 20.89 -18.58 33.22
N ALA A 447 21.25 -19.04 32.01
CA ALA A 447 21.92 -20.31 31.81
C ALA A 447 23.32 -20.35 32.46
N VAL A 448 24.09 -19.25 32.35
CA VAL A 448 25.41 -19.12 32.99
C VAL A 448 25.29 -19.11 34.51
N ILE A 449 24.33 -18.35 35.07
CA ILE A 449 24.07 -18.33 36.52
C ILE A 449 23.67 -19.73 37.01
N PHE A 450 22.84 -20.45 36.26
CA PHE A 450 22.42 -21.81 36.60
C PHE A 450 23.61 -22.79 36.62
N LEU A 451 24.53 -22.66 35.66
CA LEU A 451 25.75 -23.47 35.59
C LEU A 451 26.68 -23.21 36.80
N ILE A 452 26.85 -21.95 37.18
CA ILE A 452 27.66 -21.56 38.35
C ILE A 452 27.05 -22.13 39.64
N VAL A 453 25.73 -22.03 39.81
CA VAL A 453 25.02 -22.60 40.98
C VAL A 453 25.19 -24.11 41.03
N LEU A 454 25.10 -24.80 39.88
CA LEU A 454 25.29 -26.24 39.79
C LEU A 454 26.72 -26.65 40.17
N ILE A 455 27.74 -25.92 39.69
CA ILE A 455 29.16 -26.17 40.03
C ILE A 455 29.41 -25.98 41.54
N VAL A 456 28.88 -24.91 42.12
CA VAL A 456 28.99 -24.65 43.57
C VAL A 456 28.29 -25.74 44.38
N LEU A 457 27.11 -26.19 43.96
CA LEU A 457 26.37 -27.26 44.61
C LEU A 457 27.17 -28.59 44.59
N ILE A 458 27.77 -28.94 43.45
CA ILE A 458 28.63 -30.13 43.31
C ILE A 458 29.86 -30.02 44.23
N ALA A 459 30.50 -28.84 44.30
CA ALA A 459 31.63 -28.62 45.19
C ALA A 459 31.27 -28.77 46.67
N VAL A 460 30.11 -28.27 47.09
CA VAL A 460 29.59 -28.40 48.47
C VAL A 460 29.27 -29.86 48.80
N LEU A 461 28.62 -30.59 47.89
CA LEU A 461 28.27 -32.00 48.08
C LEU A 461 29.51 -32.91 48.10
N LYS A 462 30.54 -32.59 47.30
CA LYS A 462 31.84 -33.27 47.32
C LYS A 462 32.57 -33.06 48.65
N LYS A 463 32.56 -31.83 49.19
CA LYS A 463 33.18 -31.50 50.49
C LYS A 463 32.50 -32.19 51.68
N ARG A 464 31.21 -32.53 51.56
CA ARG A 464 30.41 -33.21 52.60
C ARG A 464 30.34 -34.73 52.44
N GLY A 465 31.09 -35.33 51.51
CA GLY A 465 31.16 -36.79 51.32
C GLY A 465 29.85 -37.47 50.90
N THR A 466 28.86 -36.69 50.44
CA THR A 466 27.49 -37.17 50.16
C THR A 466 27.25 -37.44 48.67
N LEU A 467 28.25 -37.20 47.83
CA LEU A 467 28.19 -37.45 46.38
C LEU A 467 28.30 -38.96 46.10
N LYS A 468 27.18 -39.69 46.10
CA LYS A 468 27.14 -41.12 45.70
C LYS A 468 27.19 -41.26 44.18
N LYS A 469 27.84 -42.31 43.66
CA LYS A 469 28.06 -42.58 42.21
C LYS A 469 26.81 -42.45 41.31
N PHE A 470 25.61 -42.63 41.86
CA PHE A 470 24.34 -42.49 41.12
C PHE A 470 23.99 -41.05 40.68
N TRP A 471 24.64 -40.02 41.24
CA TRP A 471 24.37 -38.62 40.88
C TRP A 471 25.26 -38.05 39.77
N LEU A 472 26.26 -38.80 39.28
CA LEU A 472 27.12 -38.31 38.19
C LEU A 472 26.40 -38.29 36.83
N ILE A 473 25.53 -39.26 36.57
CA ILE A 473 24.91 -39.44 35.25
C ILE A 473 23.92 -38.31 34.91
N PRO A 474 23.00 -37.88 35.81
CA PRO A 474 22.08 -36.77 35.52
C PRO A 474 22.81 -35.43 35.38
N VAL A 475 23.93 -35.24 36.10
CA VAL A 475 24.73 -34.01 36.06
C VAL A 475 25.53 -33.90 34.76
N ILE A 476 26.03 -35.01 34.23
CA ILE A 476 26.75 -35.04 32.95
C ILE A 476 25.77 -34.83 31.79
N LEU A 477 24.60 -35.48 31.81
CA LEU A 477 23.55 -35.31 30.78
C LEU A 477 23.00 -33.88 30.74
N THR A 478 22.85 -33.23 31.89
CA THR A 478 22.39 -31.82 31.95
C THR A 478 23.45 -30.83 31.51
N ALA A 479 24.75 -31.12 31.75
CA ALA A 479 25.85 -30.33 31.23
C ALA A 479 26.01 -30.48 29.70
N GLU A 480 25.82 -31.68 29.15
CA GLU A 480 25.82 -31.93 27.70
C GLU A 480 24.63 -31.24 26.99
N MET A 481 23.42 -31.28 27.56
CA MET A 481 22.29 -30.53 27.02
C MET A 481 22.55 -29.03 27.01
N ALA A 482 23.14 -28.47 28.08
CA ALA A 482 23.48 -27.05 28.14
C ALA A 482 24.56 -26.64 27.11
N LEU A 483 25.57 -27.50 26.90
CA LEU A 483 26.65 -27.25 25.94
C LEU A 483 26.16 -27.31 24.49
N ASN A 484 25.30 -28.28 24.17
CA ASN A 484 24.66 -28.39 22.85
C ASN A 484 23.67 -27.24 22.60
N PHE A 485 22.98 -26.77 23.64
CA PHE A 485 22.12 -25.59 23.53
C PHE A 485 22.92 -24.33 23.22
N THR A 486 24.14 -24.15 23.78
CA THR A 486 25.03 -23.02 23.44
C THR A 486 25.64 -23.10 22.03
N LEU A 487 25.88 -24.30 21.48
CA LEU A 487 26.40 -24.48 20.12
C LEU A 487 25.37 -24.14 19.03
N PHE A 488 24.08 -24.26 19.34
CA PHE A 488 22.98 -23.86 18.45
C PHE A 488 22.90 -22.34 18.21
N PHE A 489 23.67 -21.54 18.95
CA PHE A 489 23.67 -20.07 18.88
C PHE A 489 24.99 -19.47 18.35
N LEU A 490 25.89 -20.27 17.78
CA LEU A 490 27.05 -19.74 17.04
C LEU A 490 26.63 -19.38 15.61
N PRO A 491 27.10 -18.24 15.05
CA PRO A 491 26.81 -17.89 13.66
C PRO A 491 27.54 -18.83 12.70
N ASP A 492 26.85 -19.24 11.63
CA ASP A 492 27.44 -20.05 10.57
C ASP A 492 28.65 -19.36 9.92
N LYS A 493 29.68 -20.17 9.60
CA LYS A 493 30.85 -19.70 8.85
C LYS A 493 30.42 -19.18 7.48
N LYS A 494 30.80 -17.94 7.18
CA LYS A 494 30.74 -17.38 5.83
C LYS A 494 31.55 -18.25 4.86
N VAL A 495 30.91 -18.69 3.79
CA VAL A 495 31.59 -19.09 2.56
C VAL A 495 31.97 -17.80 1.85
N GLU A 496 33.25 -17.67 1.54
CA GLU A 496 33.85 -16.50 0.89
C GLU A 496 33.91 -16.82 -0.61
N ASP A 497 33.04 -16.20 -1.42
CA ASP A 497 33.10 -16.30 -2.87
C ASP A 497 34.26 -15.47 -3.40
N GLN A 498 35.15 -16.11 -4.17
CA GLN A 498 36.18 -15.42 -4.95
C GLN A 498 35.59 -14.78 -6.22
N PRO A 499 36.10 -13.64 -6.68
CA PRO A 499 35.56 -12.95 -7.85
C PRO A 499 35.95 -13.70 -9.13
N THR A 500 34.96 -14.17 -9.88
CA THR A 500 35.16 -14.65 -11.25
C THR A 500 35.33 -13.47 -12.21
N GLU A 501 36.31 -13.57 -13.10
CA GLU A 501 36.45 -12.71 -14.28
C GLU A 501 35.09 -12.59 -15.03
N ASN A 502 34.72 -11.36 -15.39
CA ASN A 502 33.41 -11.04 -15.98
C ASN A 502 33.13 -11.80 -17.28
N THR A 503 32.10 -12.66 -17.26
CA THR A 503 31.59 -13.49 -18.35
C THR A 503 31.38 -12.72 -19.67
N LEU A 504 31.02 -11.42 -19.58
CA LEU A 504 30.75 -10.54 -20.72
C LEU A 504 31.95 -10.31 -21.65
N ASP A 505 33.18 -10.30 -21.13
CA ASP A 505 34.37 -9.97 -21.93
C ASP A 505 34.80 -11.16 -22.82
N ARG A 506 34.62 -12.40 -22.34
CA ARG A 506 34.82 -13.63 -23.15
C ARG A 506 33.84 -13.74 -24.32
N MET A 507 32.61 -13.26 -24.17
CA MET A 507 31.58 -13.40 -25.22
C MET A 507 31.92 -12.61 -26.48
N PHE A 508 32.56 -11.44 -26.34
CA PHE A 508 33.01 -10.64 -27.48
C PHE A 508 34.21 -11.25 -28.22
N GLU A 509 35.07 -12.01 -27.53
CA GLU A 509 36.24 -12.65 -28.14
C GLU A 509 35.92 -13.94 -28.89
N TYR A 510 34.98 -14.74 -28.39
CA TYR A 510 34.75 -16.11 -28.91
C TYR A 510 33.48 -16.28 -29.75
N GLY A 511 32.68 -15.23 -29.95
CA GLY A 511 31.49 -15.28 -30.80
C GLY A 511 30.39 -16.21 -30.30
N GLU A 512 30.35 -16.47 -28.99
CA GLU A 512 29.30 -17.28 -28.36
C GLU A 512 27.93 -16.60 -28.42
N ASP A 513 26.89 -17.35 -28.03
CA ASP A 513 25.47 -17.09 -28.30
C ASP A 513 24.92 -15.87 -27.53
N PHE A 514 25.18 -14.67 -28.05
CA PHE A 514 24.74 -13.37 -27.50
C PHE A 514 23.24 -13.26 -27.29
N GLU A 515 22.44 -14.08 -27.98
CA GLU A 515 20.99 -14.11 -27.89
C GLU A 515 20.47 -14.53 -26.50
N LYS A 516 21.36 -14.96 -25.61
CA LYS A 516 21.06 -15.42 -24.25
C LYS A 516 21.38 -14.40 -23.15
N VAL A 517 21.80 -13.17 -23.49
CA VAL A 517 22.26 -12.17 -22.50
C VAL A 517 21.58 -10.81 -22.67
N CYS A 518 21.10 -10.26 -21.55
CA CYS A 518 20.37 -8.98 -21.53
C CYS A 518 21.27 -7.74 -21.59
N PRO A 519 20.92 -6.74 -22.42
CA PRO A 519 21.67 -5.49 -22.52
C PRO A 519 21.43 -4.58 -21.31
N GLU A 520 22.45 -3.78 -20.96
CA GLU A 520 22.33 -2.72 -19.95
C GLU A 520 21.43 -1.58 -20.45
N LYS A 521 21.41 -1.35 -21.76
CA LYS A 521 20.61 -0.33 -22.42
C LYS A 521 20.25 -0.76 -23.84
N LEU A 522 19.02 -0.47 -24.26
CA LEU A 522 18.53 -0.72 -25.62
C LEU A 522 18.25 0.61 -26.33
N VAL A 523 18.71 0.76 -27.57
CA VAL A 523 18.46 1.97 -28.39
C VAL A 523 18.00 1.58 -29.79
N LEU A 524 17.09 2.35 -30.38
CA LEU A 524 16.64 2.16 -31.76
C LEU A 524 17.48 3.03 -32.69
N LYS A 525 18.20 2.41 -33.64
CA LYS A 525 18.96 3.11 -34.69
C LYS A 525 18.60 2.50 -36.04
N ASP A 526 18.23 3.33 -37.00
CA ASP A 526 17.93 2.92 -38.39
C ASP A 526 16.93 1.76 -38.51
N GLY A 527 15.90 1.76 -37.65
CA GLY A 527 14.85 0.74 -37.65
C GLY A 527 15.26 -0.60 -37.01
N LYS A 528 16.44 -0.68 -36.40
CA LYS A 528 16.98 -1.86 -35.74
C LYS A 528 17.28 -1.57 -34.28
N TYR A 529 17.04 -2.55 -33.41
CA TYR A 529 17.37 -2.44 -32.00
C TYR A 529 18.85 -2.76 -31.77
N ILE A 530 19.55 -1.88 -31.07
CA ILE A 530 20.94 -2.00 -30.68
C ILE A 530 21.02 -2.12 -29.16
N GLY A 531 21.53 -3.24 -28.67
CA GLY A 531 21.88 -3.44 -27.27
C GLY A 531 23.26 -2.88 -26.95
N ILE A 532 23.38 -2.18 -25.82
CA ILE A 532 24.63 -1.67 -25.28
C ILE A 532 25.03 -2.54 -24.09
N TYR A 533 26.25 -3.08 -24.14
CA TYR A 533 26.85 -3.95 -23.13
C TYR A 533 28.24 -3.40 -22.78
N LYS A 534 28.46 -2.90 -21.56
CA LYS A 534 29.72 -2.25 -21.16
C LYS A 534 30.25 -1.22 -22.18
N GLY A 535 29.35 -0.44 -22.79
CA GLY A 535 29.70 0.57 -23.79
C GLY A 535 29.98 0.04 -25.22
N LYS A 536 29.85 -1.27 -25.48
CA LYS A 536 29.90 -1.85 -26.83
C LYS A 536 28.49 -2.04 -27.39
N GLU A 537 28.30 -1.74 -28.68
CA GLU A 537 27.01 -1.82 -29.37
C GLU A 537 26.89 -3.14 -30.17
N LYS A 538 25.71 -3.78 -30.12
CA LYS A 538 25.39 -4.96 -30.95
C LYS A 538 23.92 -4.99 -31.35
N GLU A 539 23.63 -5.35 -32.60
CA GLU A 539 22.26 -5.49 -33.12
C GLU A 539 21.53 -6.67 -32.47
N VAL A 540 20.27 -6.47 -32.09
CA VAL A 540 19.38 -7.49 -31.55
C VAL A 540 18.56 -8.12 -32.69
N PRO A 541 18.49 -9.45 -32.81
CA PRO A 541 17.80 -10.13 -33.92
C PRO A 541 16.31 -9.79 -34.04
N ASN A 542 15.77 -9.84 -35.27
CA ASN A 542 14.37 -9.56 -35.60
C ASN A 542 13.40 -10.67 -35.14
N MET A 543 13.13 -10.74 -33.83
CA MET A 543 11.98 -11.43 -33.24
C MET A 543 10.88 -10.42 -32.84
N ARG A 544 9.63 -10.86 -32.66
CA ARG A 544 8.56 -10.00 -32.10
C ARG A 544 8.99 -9.54 -30.70
N GLN A 545 9.09 -8.23 -30.53
CA GLN A 545 9.72 -7.54 -29.39
C GLN A 545 9.29 -8.06 -28.02
N GLN A 546 8.01 -8.39 -27.85
CA GLN A 546 7.44 -8.89 -26.58
C GLN A 546 7.90 -10.32 -26.25
N ASP A 547 8.17 -11.16 -27.25
CA ASP A 547 8.54 -12.57 -27.05
C ASP A 547 10.01 -12.68 -26.61
N TRP A 548 10.92 -11.94 -27.25
CA TRP A 548 12.35 -11.98 -26.89
C TRP A 548 12.64 -11.39 -25.51
N ILE A 549 12.03 -10.25 -25.18
CA ILE A 549 12.23 -9.57 -23.89
C ILE A 549 11.65 -10.41 -22.74
N SER A 550 10.46 -11.00 -22.91
CA SER A 550 9.82 -11.83 -21.88
C SER A 550 10.52 -13.18 -21.65
N GLU A 551 11.11 -13.77 -22.70
CA GLU A 551 11.80 -15.06 -22.58
C GLU A 551 13.23 -14.91 -22.05
N LYS A 552 13.94 -13.84 -22.45
CA LYS A 552 15.40 -13.74 -22.23
C LYS A 552 15.80 -12.71 -21.18
N CYS A 553 14.94 -11.75 -20.82
CA CYS A 553 15.19 -10.74 -19.79
C CYS A 553 14.18 -10.76 -18.64
N PRO A 554 14.08 -11.90 -17.92
CA PRO A 554 13.05 -12.11 -16.89
C PRO A 554 13.17 -11.18 -15.67
N ASP A 555 14.35 -10.56 -15.44
CA ASP A 555 14.59 -9.66 -14.30
C ASP A 555 14.39 -8.16 -14.63
N THR A 556 13.91 -7.83 -15.83
CA THR A 556 13.55 -6.45 -16.18
C THR A 556 12.05 -6.32 -16.38
N SER A 557 11.39 -5.65 -15.43
CA SER A 557 9.97 -5.28 -15.44
C SER A 557 9.66 -4.25 -16.53
N TRP A 558 9.57 -4.70 -17.78
CA TRP A 558 8.99 -3.93 -18.88
C TRP A 558 7.50 -4.26 -19.00
N PRO A 559 6.57 -3.27 -19.00
CA PRO A 559 5.15 -3.56 -19.20
C PRO A 559 4.88 -4.04 -20.64
N LYS A 560 3.92 -4.96 -20.77
CA LYS A 560 3.40 -5.53 -22.02
C LYS A 560 2.74 -4.50 -22.94
#